data_AF-A0A3S4ZQE8-F1
#
_entry.id   AF-A0A3S4ZQE8-F1
#
_cell.length_a   1.000
_cell.length_b   1.000
_cell.length_c   1.000
_cell.angle_alpha   90.00
_cell.angle_beta   90.00
_cell.angle_gamma   90.00
#
_symmetry.space_group_name_H-M   'P 1'
#
loop_
_entity.id
_entity.type
_entity.pdbx_description
1 polymer ?
#
loop_
_entity_poly.entity_id
_entity_poly.type
_entity_poly.pdbx_seq_one_letter_code
_entity_poly.pdbx_strand_id
1 'polypeptide(L)' 'MVICVPGVFAEHTRSNNITEVERVLGIEAARRVVIDELLSVMAGHGVDVNVRHVMLLADTMTNRVSYIVHA' A
#
# COMPACT_ATOMS: atom_id res chain seq x y z
N MET A 1 -3.78 7.93 9.86
CA MET A 1 -3.25 8.95 8.93
C MET A 1 -3.62 10.31 9.48
N VAL A 2 -2.83 11.35 9.17
CA VAL A 2 -3.04 12.71 9.72
C VAL A 2 -3.90 13.58 8.78
N ILE A 3 -4.74 12.96 7.94
CA ILE A 3 -5.53 13.63 6.90
C ILE A 3 -6.62 14.56 7.44
N CYS A 4 -7.04 14.42 8.70
CA CYS A 4 -8.08 15.24 9.32
C CYS A 4 -7.52 16.46 10.08
N VAL A 5 -6.20 16.71 10.01
CA VAL A 5 -5.58 17.84 10.72
C VAL A 5 -5.67 19.11 9.87
N PRO A 6 -6.12 20.25 10.45
CA PRO A 6 -6.15 21.53 9.75
C PRO A 6 -4.76 21.91 9.21
N GLY A 7 -4.69 22.24 7.93
CA GLY A 7 -3.43 22.58 7.24
C GLY A 7 -2.68 21.40 6.62
N VAL A 8 -3.18 20.16 6.76
CA VAL A 8 -2.63 18.99 6.07
C VAL A 8 -3.38 18.75 4.75
N PHE A 9 -2.63 18.60 3.66
CA PHE A 9 -3.19 18.26 2.35
C PHE A 9 -3.38 16.74 2.22
N ALA A 10 -4.62 16.28 2.34
CA ALA A 10 -4.94 14.85 2.29
C ALA A 10 -4.51 14.18 0.97
N GLU A 11 -4.62 14.88 -0.16
CA GLU A 11 -4.25 14.39 -1.49
C GLU A 11 -2.76 14.06 -1.66
N HIS A 12 -1.91 14.67 -0.84
CA HIS A 12 -0.45 14.47 -0.87
C HIS A 12 0.07 13.62 0.29
N THR A 13 -0.83 13.17 1.18
CA THR A 13 -0.43 12.40 2.36
C THR A 13 -0.25 10.94 1.97
N ARG A 14 0.92 10.37 2.28
CA ARG A 14 1.23 8.94 2.08
C ARG A 14 1.58 8.30 3.43
N SER A 15 1.26 7.01 3.58
CA SER A 15 1.65 6.18 4.73
C SER A 15 2.16 4.85 4.20
N ASN A 16 3.20 4.33 4.83
CA ASN A 16 3.72 2.99 4.57
C ASN A 16 2.96 1.91 5.37
N ASN A 17 2.03 2.31 6.24
CA ASN A 17 1.21 1.38 7.00
C ASN A 17 -0.02 0.96 6.18
N ILE A 18 0.07 -0.19 5.51
CA ILE A 18 -0.96 -0.72 4.61
C ILE A 18 -2.30 -0.93 5.33
N THR A 19 -2.30 -1.41 6.58
CA THR A 19 -3.52 -1.62 7.37
C THR A 19 -4.20 -0.30 7.73
N GLU A 20 -3.41 0.72 8.04
CA GLU A 20 -3.95 2.06 8.30
C GLU A 20 -4.54 2.67 7.03
N VAL A 21 -3.87 2.51 5.89
CA VAL A 21 -4.36 2.96 4.57
C VAL A 21 -5.67 2.24 4.23
N GLU A 22 -5.75 0.93 4.42
CA GLU A 22 -6.97 0.14 4.19
C GLU A 22 -8.14 0.65 5.02
N ARG A 23 -7.93 0.85 6.33
CA ARG A 23 -8.98 1.28 7.25
C ARG A 23 -9.49 2.70 6.97
N VAL A 24 -8.63 3.57 6.44
CA VAL A 24 -8.95 5.00 6.22
C VAL A 24 -9.39 5.30 4.79
N LEU A 25 -8.73 4.70 3.79
CA LEU A 25 -8.90 4.98 2.36
C LEU A 25 -9.49 3.80 1.56
N GLY A 26 -9.57 2.61 2.15
CA GLY A 26 -10.13 1.41 1.52
C GLY A 26 -9.09 0.48 0.87
N ILE A 27 -9.56 -0.70 0.46
CA ILE A 27 -8.69 -1.80 0.02
C ILE A 27 -7.93 -1.49 -1.28
N GLU A 28 -8.52 -0.71 -2.18
CA GLU A 28 -7.88 -0.35 -3.45
C GLU A 28 -6.72 0.64 -3.25
N ALA A 29 -6.85 1.55 -2.28
CA ALA A 29 -5.76 2.44 -1.87
C ALA A 29 -4.61 1.64 -1.23
N ALA A 30 -4.94 0.66 -0.38
CA ALA A 30 -3.96 -0.25 0.21
C ALA A 30 -3.20 -1.04 -0.87
N ARG A 31 -3.91 -1.53 -1.91
CA ARG A 31 -3.33 -2.25 -3.05
C ARG A 31 -2.31 -1.41 -3.78
N ARG A 32 -2.64 -0.14 -4.04
CA ARG A 32 -1.72 0.81 -4.66
C ARG A 32 -0.47 1.05 -3.81
N VAL A 33 -0.63 1.21 -2.49
CA VAL A 33 0.50 1.40 -1.56
C VAL A 33 1.44 0.19 -1.58
N VAL A 34 0.90 -1.03 -1.59
CA VAL A 34 1.72 -2.25 -1.68
C VAL A 34 2.54 -2.30 -2.97
N ILE A 35 1.93 -1.97 -4.11
CA ILE A 35 2.64 -1.92 -5.40
C ILE A 35 3.77 -0.90 -5.35
N ASP A 36 3.49 0.32 -4.88
CA ASP A 36 4.47 1.41 -4.84
C ASP A 36 5.64 1.10 -3.90
N GLU A 37 5.37 0.51 -2.72
CA GLU A 37 6.42 0.09 -1.78
C GLU A 37 7.29 -1.04 -2.34
N LEU A 38 6.69 -2.06 -2.96
CA LEU A 38 7.45 -3.14 -3.60
C LEU A 38 8.36 -2.60 -4.70
N LEU A 39 7.84 -1.73 -5.57
CA LEU A 39 8.64 -1.12 -6.63
C LEU A 39 9.78 -0.27 -6.04
N SER A 40 9.53 0.49 -4.97
CA SER A 40 10.54 1.28 -4.27
C SER A 40 11.67 0.42 -3.70
N VAL A 41 11.33 -0.68 -3.01
CA VAL A 41 12.31 -1.61 -2.43
C VAL A 41 13.12 -2.31 -3.51
N MET A 42 12.46 -2.77 -4.58
CA MET A 42 13.13 -3.46 -5.69
C MET A 42 14.10 -2.55 -6.44
N ALA A 43 13.69 -1.31 -6.69
CA ALA A 43 14.56 -0.29 -7.26
C ALA A 43 15.77 0.00 -6.36
N GLY A 44 15.56 0.07 -5.03
CA GLY A 44 16.63 0.27 -4.05
C GLY A 44 17.65 -0.88 -3.99
N HIS A 45 17.25 -2.11 -4.34
CA HIS A 45 18.11 -3.29 -4.35
C HIS A 45 18.64 -3.69 -5.73
N GLY A 46 18.34 -2.92 -6.79
CA GLY A 46 18.78 -3.24 -8.15
C GLY A 46 18.13 -4.51 -8.72
N VAL A 47 16.97 -4.90 -8.19
CA VAL A 47 16.23 -6.10 -8.59
C VAL A 47 15.20 -5.69 -9.65
N ASP A 48 15.43 -6.09 -10.90
CA ASP A 48 14.47 -5.87 -11.99
C ASP A 48 13.42 -6.99 -12.03
N VAL A 49 12.19 -6.67 -11.66
CA VAL A 49 11.07 -7.61 -11.70
C VAL A 49 9.90 -6.99 -12.44
N ASN A 50 9.29 -7.81 -13.29
CA ASN A 50 8.15 -7.40 -14.08
C ASN A 50 6.99 -6.94 -13.18
N VAL A 51 6.42 -5.77 -13.49
CA VAL A 51 5.28 -5.17 -12.79
C VAL A 51 4.10 -6.13 -12.64
N ARG A 52 3.91 -7.09 -13.58
CA ARG A 52 2.85 -8.11 -13.48
C ARG A 52 3.01 -9.01 -12.26
N HIS A 53 4.23 -9.38 -11.87
CA HIS A 53 4.48 -10.16 -10.67
C HIS A 53 4.21 -9.34 -9.40
N VAL A 54 4.59 -8.06 -9.42
CA VAL A 54 4.32 -7.12 -8.32
C VAL A 54 2.82 -6.91 -8.13
N MET A 55 2.07 -6.75 -9.23
CA MET A 55 0.61 -6.63 -9.19
C MET A 55 -0.04 -7.92 -8.64
N LEU A 56 0.41 -9.10 -9.06
CA LEU A 56 -0.07 -10.38 -8.53
C LEU A 56 0.19 -10.54 -7.02
N LEU A 57 1.38 -10.13 -6.56
CA LEU A 57 1.73 -10.14 -5.14
C LEU A 57 0.83 -9.16 -4.37
N ALA A 58 0.68 -7.94 -4.87
CA ALA A 58 -0.16 -6.92 -4.27
C ALA A 58 -1.62 -7.37 -4.17
N ASP A 59 -2.18 -7.94 -5.24
CA ASP A 59 -3.53 -8.49 -5.26
C ASP A 59 -3.67 -9.63 -4.25
N THR A 60 -2.67 -10.52 -4.13
CA THR A 60 -2.69 -11.61 -3.14
C THR A 60 -2.63 -11.07 -1.71
N MET A 61 -1.81 -10.04 -1.48
CA MET A 61 -1.70 -9.38 -0.17
C MET A 61 -3.02 -8.68 0.17
N THR A 62 -3.58 -7.86 -0.71
CA THR A 62 -4.84 -7.15 -0.39
C THR A 62 -6.07 -8.04 -0.37
N ASN A 63 -6.11 -9.11 -1.16
CA ASN A 63 -7.21 -10.07 -1.09
C ASN A 63 -7.15 -10.96 0.17
N ARG A 64 -5.98 -11.07 0.83
CA ARG A 64 -5.82 -11.85 2.08
C ARG A 64 -5.59 -11.03 3.34
N VAL A 65 -5.21 -9.75 3.26
CA VAL A 65 -4.92 -8.88 4.41
C VAL A 65 -6.14 -8.77 5.32
N SER A 66 -7.36 -8.80 4.77
CA SER A 66 -8.60 -8.89 5.55
C SER A 66 -8.58 -10.04 6.58
N TYR A 67 -7.96 -11.18 6.27
CA TYR A 67 -7.87 -12.33 7.19
C TYR A 67 -6.75 -12.20 8.24
N ILE A 68 -5.74 -11.36 8.01
CA ILE A 68 -4.58 -11.21 8.91
C ILE A 68 -4.89 -10.22 10.05
N VAL A 69 -5.80 -9.27 9.83
CA VAL A 69 -6.21 -8.28 10.86
C VAL A 69 -7.31 -8.77 11.82
N HIS A 70 -7.92 -9.93 11.53
CA HIS A 70 -8.98 -10.54 12.33
C HIS A 70 -8.55 -11.80 13.11
N ALA A 71 -7.25 -12.12 13.13
CA ALA A 71 -6.68 -13.23 13.89
C ALA A 71 -5.85 -12.74 15.09
#